data_AF-A0A2E6N101-F1
#
_entry.id   AF-A0A2E6N101-F1
#
_cell.length_a   1.000
_cell.length_b   1.000
_cell.length_c   1.000
_cell.angle_alpha   90.00
_cell.angle_beta   90.00
_cell.angle_gamma   90.00
#
_symmetry.space_group_name_H-M   'P 1'
#
loop_
_entity.id
_entity.type
_entity.pdbx_description
1 polymer ?
#
loop_
_entity_poly.entity_id
_entity_poly.type
_entity_poly.pdbx_seq_one_letter_code
_entity_poly.pdbx_strand_id
1 'polypeptide(L)'
;MSGYLAEFDEPDPSDAYQIVGYQEYANALNHLVPLVQKANAEQLAAYDKIVSNMPELAVYTNLSRRFNFPEARNSALTPLLRGTLNLYRQSSLNEQALGEDNEFRRTGIGWVIALARIEHGAIELGYQKNVSPFNLENLTQVEQAAFQELLLDGARSHYWTMRMDPMTHLILKGEVVKVNDRTALAYGRRAVILQNLLQALNHLAGATLSPVQKTELQSWFNDMTEVREGVSYIMYETYKQAISKQGIYSMDLEGCPRLVEGIRSDISLGKGRIQLEK
;
A
#
# COMPACT_ATOMS: atom_id res chain seq x y z
N MET A 1 -9.04 -46.63 -23.90
CA MET A 1 -7.99 -45.65 -23.57
C MET A 1 -8.70 -44.37 -23.17
N SER A 2 -8.77 -44.09 -21.87
CA SER A 2 -9.30 -42.83 -21.34
C SER A 2 -8.13 -41.86 -21.24
N GLY A 3 -8.14 -40.81 -22.07
CA GLY A 3 -7.14 -39.76 -22.01
C GLY A 3 -7.42 -38.89 -20.79
N TYR A 4 -6.46 -38.78 -19.88
CA TYR A 4 -6.46 -37.76 -18.84
C TYR A 4 -6.33 -36.39 -19.54
N LEU A 5 -7.45 -35.68 -19.71
CA LEU A 5 -7.41 -34.24 -19.93
C LEU A 5 -6.98 -33.63 -18.60
N ALA A 6 -5.88 -32.88 -18.62
CA ALA A 6 -5.51 -32.05 -17.49
C ALA A 6 -6.64 -31.04 -17.26
N GLU A 7 -7.30 -31.11 -16.11
CA GLU A 7 -8.13 -30.03 -15.60
C GLU A 7 -7.18 -28.91 -15.20
N PHE A 8 -7.12 -27.87 -16.03
CA PHE A 8 -6.46 -26.62 -15.65
C PHE A 8 -7.52 -25.79 -14.94
N ASP A 9 -7.30 -25.49 -13.67
CA ASP A 9 -8.08 -24.46 -12.98
C ASP A 9 -8.04 -23.19 -13.82
N GLU A 10 -9.20 -22.55 -14.04
CA GLU A 10 -9.22 -21.25 -14.72
C GLU A 10 -8.37 -20.28 -13.88
N PRO A 11 -7.30 -19.70 -14.44
CA PRO A 11 -6.47 -18.77 -13.68
C PRO A 11 -7.35 -17.61 -13.23
N ASP A 12 -7.27 -17.24 -11.94
CA ASP A 12 -7.95 -16.07 -11.43
C ASP A 12 -7.52 -14.86 -12.29
N PRO A 13 -8.44 -14.16 -12.97
CA PRO A 13 -8.10 -13.04 -13.82
C PRO A 13 -7.28 -11.98 -13.08
N SER A 14 -7.45 -11.87 -11.75
CA SER A 14 -6.68 -10.95 -10.92
C SER A 14 -5.18 -11.26 -10.86
N ASP A 15 -4.78 -12.52 -11.03
CA ASP A 15 -3.37 -12.92 -11.13
C ASP A 15 -2.78 -12.47 -12.48
N ALA A 16 -3.54 -12.62 -13.56
CA ALA A 16 -3.11 -12.16 -14.89
C ALA A 16 -2.96 -10.63 -14.93
N TYR A 17 -3.92 -9.86 -14.38
CA TYR A 17 -3.81 -8.41 -14.31
C TYR A 17 -2.65 -7.92 -13.45
N GLN A 18 -2.34 -8.62 -12.34
CA GLN A 18 -1.20 -8.29 -11.50
C GLN A 18 0.14 -8.58 -12.20
N ILE A 19 0.22 -9.66 -12.99
CA ILE A 19 1.42 -10.00 -13.77
C ILE A 19 1.65 -8.97 -14.89
N VAL A 20 0.59 -8.58 -15.61
CA VAL A 20 0.69 -7.57 -16.68
C VAL A 20 1.10 -6.22 -16.12
N GLY A 21 0.43 -5.73 -15.06
CA GLY A 21 0.81 -4.46 -14.42
C GLY A 21 2.24 -4.48 -13.87
N TYR A 22 2.65 -5.58 -13.22
CA TYR A 22 4.03 -5.73 -12.74
C TYR A 22 5.07 -5.65 -13.86
N GLN A 23 4.84 -6.37 -14.97
CA GLN A 23 5.74 -6.34 -16.12
C GLN A 23 5.78 -4.97 -16.79
N GLU A 24 4.65 -4.28 -16.89
CA GLU A 24 4.57 -2.92 -17.43
C GLU A 24 5.41 -1.94 -16.61
N TYR A 25 5.27 -1.95 -15.27
CA TYR A 25 6.05 -1.09 -14.40
C TYR A 25 7.54 -1.46 -14.40
N ALA A 26 7.88 -2.76 -14.39
CA ALA A 26 9.26 -3.21 -14.48
C ALA A 26 9.91 -2.75 -15.80
N ASN A 27 9.22 -2.93 -16.93
CA ASN A 27 9.69 -2.50 -18.24
C ASN A 27 9.84 -0.99 -18.32
N ALA A 28 8.87 -0.23 -17.78
CA ALA A 28 8.95 1.22 -17.71
C ALA A 28 10.22 1.66 -16.96
N LEU A 29 10.51 1.07 -15.79
CA LEU A 29 11.72 1.38 -15.03
C LEU A 29 13.00 0.99 -15.79
N ASN A 30 13.04 -0.21 -16.38
CA ASN A 30 14.21 -0.73 -17.10
C ASN A 30 14.57 0.09 -18.35
N HIS A 31 13.60 0.75 -18.97
CA HIS A 31 13.82 1.54 -20.19
C HIS A 31 13.90 3.05 -19.92
N LEU A 32 13.02 3.60 -19.09
CA LEU A 32 12.93 5.04 -18.88
C LEU A 32 14.01 5.57 -17.94
N VAL A 33 14.41 4.82 -16.89
CA VAL A 33 15.46 5.27 -15.98
C VAL A 33 16.81 5.44 -16.70
N PRO A 34 17.30 4.45 -17.48
CA PRO A 34 18.55 4.64 -18.24
C PRO A 34 18.44 5.73 -19.31
N LEU A 35 17.25 5.93 -19.89
CA LEU A 35 16.99 6.98 -20.87
C LEU A 35 17.18 8.37 -20.25
N VAL A 36 16.54 8.65 -19.12
CA VAL A 36 16.62 9.98 -18.48
C VAL A 36 18.00 10.24 -17.86
N GLN A 37 18.69 9.20 -17.37
CA GLN A 37 20.04 9.33 -16.82
C GLN A 37 21.10 9.70 -17.87
N LYS A 38 20.89 9.31 -19.14
CA LYS A 38 21.81 9.61 -20.26
C LYS A 38 21.42 10.88 -21.03
N ALA A 39 20.27 11.47 -20.71
CA ALA A 39 19.74 12.61 -21.43
C ALA A 39 20.35 13.93 -20.92
N ASN A 40 20.58 14.86 -21.84
CA ASN A 40 20.85 16.25 -21.48
C ASN A 40 19.54 17.02 -21.22
N ALA A 41 19.65 18.29 -20.79
CA ALA A 41 18.48 19.11 -20.44
C ALA A 41 17.49 19.31 -21.60
N GLU A 42 17.99 19.47 -22.83
CA GLU A 42 17.14 19.64 -24.03
C GLU A 42 16.36 18.35 -24.35
N GLN A 43 17.03 17.20 -24.26
CA GLN A 43 16.41 15.88 -24.44
C GLN A 43 15.36 15.60 -23.37
N LEU A 44 15.65 15.91 -22.09
CA LEU A 44 14.70 15.76 -21.00
C LEU A 44 13.44 16.61 -21.22
N ALA A 45 13.61 17.87 -21.64
CA ALA A 45 12.48 18.75 -21.97
C ALA A 45 11.66 18.21 -23.16
N ALA A 46 12.32 17.62 -24.15
CA ALA A 46 11.64 16.99 -25.28
C ALA A 46 10.84 15.75 -24.86
N TYR A 47 11.43 14.86 -24.04
CA TYR A 47 10.74 13.68 -23.53
C TYR A 47 9.53 14.07 -22.67
N ASP A 48 9.71 15.04 -21.78
CA ASP A 48 8.65 15.52 -20.92
C ASP A 48 7.48 16.11 -21.72
N LYS A 49 7.79 16.89 -22.77
CA LYS A 49 6.79 17.42 -23.70
C LYS A 49 6.05 16.33 -24.47
N ILE A 50 6.74 15.29 -24.93
CA ILE A 50 6.13 14.15 -25.63
C ILE A 50 5.14 13.45 -24.70
N VAL A 51 5.60 13.05 -23.51
CA VAL A 51 4.77 12.35 -22.52
C VAL A 51 3.60 13.22 -22.05
N SER A 52 3.80 14.52 -21.92
CA SER A 52 2.73 15.44 -21.51
C SER A 52 1.56 15.53 -22.49
N ASN A 53 1.80 15.21 -23.77
CA ASN A 53 0.76 15.18 -24.80
C ASN A 53 0.06 13.81 -24.91
N MET A 54 0.43 12.82 -24.09
CA MET A 54 -0.16 11.48 -24.06
C MET A 54 -1.15 11.38 -22.89
N PRO A 55 -2.46 11.58 -23.11
CA PRO A 55 -3.45 11.57 -22.03
C PRO A 55 -3.52 10.24 -21.27
N GLU A 56 -3.23 9.13 -21.92
CA GLU A 56 -3.18 7.78 -21.34
C GLU A 56 -2.06 7.61 -20.30
N LEU A 57 -1.03 8.45 -20.33
CA LEU A 57 0.07 8.46 -19.35
C LEU A 57 -0.15 9.46 -18.21
N ALA A 58 -1.33 10.07 -18.13
CA ALA A 58 -1.66 10.97 -17.06
C ALA A 58 -1.76 10.24 -15.72
N VAL A 59 -1.12 10.80 -14.70
CA VAL A 59 -1.14 10.32 -13.32
C VAL A 59 -2.06 11.22 -12.51
N TYR A 60 -2.98 10.63 -11.75
CA TYR A 60 -3.92 11.39 -10.93
C TYR A 60 -3.53 11.31 -9.46
N THR A 61 -3.50 12.46 -8.78
CA THR A 61 -3.17 12.55 -7.35
C THR A 61 -4.39 12.97 -6.51
N ASN A 62 -4.21 13.04 -5.19
CA ASN A 62 -5.24 13.39 -4.21
C ASN A 62 -6.41 12.38 -4.19
N LEU A 63 -6.11 11.10 -4.41
CA LEU A 63 -7.13 10.04 -4.53
C LEU A 63 -7.92 9.82 -3.23
N SER A 64 -7.34 10.15 -2.07
CA SER A 64 -8.03 10.08 -0.77
C SER A 64 -9.15 11.10 -0.60
N ARG A 65 -9.27 12.13 -1.46
CA ARG A 65 -10.39 13.07 -1.43
C ARG A 65 -11.75 12.40 -1.59
N ARG A 66 -11.78 11.17 -2.08
CA ARG A 66 -13.00 10.36 -2.13
C ARG A 66 -13.70 10.18 -0.79
N PHE A 67 -12.98 10.37 0.32
CA PHE A 67 -13.56 10.33 1.66
C PHE A 67 -14.19 11.66 2.09
N ASN A 68 -13.91 12.78 1.40
CA ASN A 68 -14.45 14.10 1.74
C ASN A 68 -15.78 14.44 1.03
N PHE A 69 -16.30 13.52 0.22
CA PHE A 69 -17.47 13.80 -0.62
C PHE A 69 -18.76 14.06 0.21
N PRO A 70 -19.66 14.94 -0.28
CA PRO A 70 -20.96 15.19 0.36
C PRO A 70 -21.81 13.95 0.61
N GLU A 71 -21.69 12.88 -0.19
CA GLU A 71 -22.38 11.61 0.05
C GLU A 71 -21.90 10.90 1.34
N ALA A 72 -20.63 11.06 1.73
CA ALA A 72 -20.13 10.64 3.04
C ALA A 72 -20.67 11.52 4.19
N ARG A 73 -21.12 12.74 3.88
CA ARG A 73 -21.74 13.67 4.86
C ARG A 73 -23.24 13.39 5.06
N ASN A 74 -23.91 12.84 4.04
CA ASN A 74 -25.34 12.56 4.03
C ASN A 74 -25.69 11.09 4.29
N SER A 75 -24.70 10.21 4.50
CA SER A 75 -24.94 8.80 4.79
C SER A 75 -25.14 8.55 6.28
N ALA A 76 -25.93 7.52 6.60
CA ALA A 76 -26.13 6.97 7.94
C ALA A 76 -24.85 6.29 8.47
N LEU A 77 -23.73 7.02 8.50
CA LEU A 77 -22.47 6.54 9.03
C LEU A 77 -22.61 6.24 10.52
N THR A 78 -22.08 5.08 10.92
CA THR A 78 -21.95 4.70 12.33
C THR A 78 -21.11 5.74 13.09
N PRO A 79 -21.27 5.86 14.42
CA PRO A 79 -20.44 6.77 15.22
C PRO A 79 -18.94 6.62 14.98
N LEU A 80 -18.48 5.38 14.79
CA LEU A 80 -17.09 5.03 14.49
C LEU A 80 -16.59 5.67 13.18
N LEU A 81 -17.34 5.51 12.09
CA LEU A 81 -16.97 6.06 10.79
C LEU A 81 -17.05 7.59 10.77
N ARG A 82 -18.00 8.17 11.52
CA ARG A 82 -18.09 9.62 11.71
C ARG A 82 -16.88 10.18 12.44
N GLY A 83 -16.42 9.50 13.50
CA GLY A 83 -15.19 9.87 14.21
C GLY A 83 -13.98 9.83 13.29
N THR A 84 -13.86 8.76 12.49
CA THR A 84 -12.77 8.60 11.52
C THR A 84 -12.75 9.72 10.46
N LEU A 85 -13.92 10.08 9.94
CA LEU A 85 -14.04 11.19 8.97
C LEU A 85 -13.63 12.54 9.56
N ASN A 86 -13.92 12.78 10.85
CA ASN A 86 -13.48 13.99 11.54
C ASN A 86 -11.95 14.03 11.70
N LEU A 87 -11.33 12.90 12.04
CA LEU A 87 -9.86 12.78 12.12
C LEU A 87 -9.22 13.06 10.75
N TYR A 88 -9.77 12.49 9.67
CA TYR A 88 -9.32 12.77 8.31
C TYR A 88 -9.29 14.28 8.03
N ARG A 89 -10.37 15.01 8.32
CA ARG A 89 -10.44 16.47 8.12
C ARG A 89 -9.46 17.27 8.97
N GLN A 90 -9.02 16.73 10.09
CA GLN A 90 -8.07 17.37 11.00
C GLN A 90 -6.61 17.01 10.68
N SER A 91 -6.37 16.08 9.75
CA SER A 91 -5.03 15.65 9.34
C SER A 91 -4.18 16.84 8.87
N SER A 92 -2.95 16.92 9.37
CA SER A 92 -1.93 17.87 8.92
C SER A 92 -1.25 17.44 7.60
N LEU A 93 -1.59 16.24 7.13
CA LEU A 93 -1.13 15.63 5.89
C LEU A 93 -2.24 15.61 4.82
N ASN A 94 -3.29 16.41 5.01
CA ASN A 94 -4.41 16.53 4.07
C ASN A 94 -3.99 17.03 2.68
N GLU A 95 -4.86 16.76 1.71
CA GLU A 95 -4.66 17.13 0.31
C GLU A 95 -4.57 18.65 0.14
N GLN A 96 -3.77 19.09 -0.83
CA GLN A 96 -3.73 20.50 -1.24
C GLN A 96 -5.13 20.98 -1.65
N ALA A 97 -5.49 22.22 -1.30
CA ALA A 97 -6.80 22.81 -1.61
C ALA A 97 -7.14 22.80 -3.12
N LEU A 98 -8.43 22.82 -3.45
CA LEU A 98 -8.88 22.96 -4.84
C LEU A 98 -8.50 24.36 -5.34
N GLY A 99 -7.79 24.42 -6.48
CA GLY A 99 -7.62 25.63 -7.29
C GLY A 99 -8.58 25.61 -8.48
N GLU A 100 -8.69 26.72 -9.22
CA GLU A 100 -9.68 26.90 -10.30
C GLU A 100 -9.48 25.97 -11.52
N ASP A 101 -8.28 25.39 -11.72
CA ASP A 101 -7.94 24.52 -12.87
C ASP A 101 -7.68 23.02 -12.51
N ASN A 102 -8.16 22.55 -11.36
CA ASN A 102 -7.54 21.41 -10.68
C ASN A 102 -8.16 20.02 -10.97
N GLU A 103 -7.86 19.42 -12.14
CA GLU A 103 -8.19 18.01 -12.42
C GLU A 103 -7.34 16.98 -11.62
N PHE A 104 -6.41 17.44 -10.77
CA PHE A 104 -5.36 16.62 -10.12
C PHE A 104 -4.55 15.76 -11.09
N ARG A 105 -4.66 16.07 -12.37
CA ARG A 105 -3.96 15.42 -13.46
C ARG A 105 -2.52 15.92 -13.46
N ARG A 106 -1.61 14.97 -13.55
CA ARG A 106 -0.17 15.18 -13.64
C ARG A 106 0.34 14.45 -14.87
N THR A 107 1.27 15.07 -15.55
CA THR A 107 1.80 14.59 -16.83
C THR A 107 3.29 14.84 -16.89
N GLY A 108 3.97 14.15 -17.78
CA GLY A 108 5.42 14.28 -17.94
C GLY A 108 6.16 13.01 -17.51
N ILE A 109 7.40 12.89 -17.96
CA ILE A 109 8.17 11.65 -17.84
C ILE A 109 8.51 11.32 -16.39
N GLY A 110 8.77 12.34 -15.56
CA GLY A 110 9.03 12.17 -14.14
C GLY A 110 7.85 11.55 -13.39
N TRP A 111 6.61 11.91 -13.76
CA TRP A 111 5.40 11.35 -13.15
C TRP A 111 5.19 9.88 -13.51
N VAL A 112 5.45 9.51 -14.76
CA VAL A 112 5.35 8.12 -15.23
C VAL A 112 6.39 7.23 -14.52
N ILE A 113 7.65 7.68 -14.45
CA ILE A 113 8.71 6.95 -13.74
C ILE A 113 8.38 6.82 -12.26
N ALA A 114 7.91 7.91 -11.62
CA ALA A 114 7.52 7.90 -10.21
C ALA A 114 6.40 6.89 -9.93
N LEU A 115 5.34 6.89 -10.74
CA LEU A 115 4.23 5.94 -10.59
C LEU A 115 4.71 4.50 -10.75
N ALA A 116 5.45 4.21 -11.84
CA ALA A 116 5.99 2.88 -12.08
C ALA A 116 6.85 2.39 -10.90
N ARG A 117 7.65 3.28 -10.30
CA ARG A 117 8.49 2.96 -9.13
C ARG A 117 7.67 2.59 -7.90
N ILE A 118 6.59 3.33 -7.62
CA ILE A 118 5.72 3.07 -6.47
C ILE A 118 4.98 1.76 -6.66
N GLU A 119 4.34 1.57 -7.81
CA GLU A 119 3.53 0.39 -8.08
C GLU A 119 4.40 -0.88 -8.16
N HIS A 120 5.54 -0.83 -8.86
CA HIS A 120 6.50 -1.93 -8.89
C HIS A 120 6.98 -2.29 -7.47
N GLY A 121 7.39 -1.29 -6.69
CA GLY A 121 7.87 -1.51 -5.32
C GLY A 121 6.78 -2.07 -4.40
N ALA A 122 5.53 -1.64 -4.54
CA ALA A 122 4.40 -2.16 -3.77
C ALA A 122 4.09 -3.63 -4.12
N ILE A 123 4.21 -4.01 -5.39
CA ILE A 123 4.05 -5.41 -5.83
C ILE A 123 5.20 -6.26 -5.31
N GLU A 124 6.45 -5.80 -5.42
CA GLU A 124 7.63 -6.51 -4.89
C GLU A 124 7.52 -6.77 -3.39
N LEU A 125 7.08 -5.77 -2.60
CA LEU A 125 6.81 -5.94 -1.17
C LEU A 125 5.76 -7.01 -0.89
N GLY A 126 4.78 -7.15 -1.78
CA GLY A 126 3.68 -8.08 -1.65
C GLY A 126 4.06 -9.54 -1.89
N TYR A 127 5.15 -9.82 -2.60
CA TYR A 127 5.41 -11.17 -3.14
C TYR A 127 6.85 -11.65 -3.04
N GLN A 128 7.84 -10.75 -2.97
CA GLN A 128 9.24 -11.13 -3.05
C GLN A 128 9.95 -11.04 -1.69
N LYS A 129 10.96 -11.91 -1.51
CA LYS A 129 11.89 -11.85 -0.37
C LYS A 129 13.10 -11.00 -0.74
N ASN A 130 13.66 -10.30 0.24
CA ASN A 130 14.92 -9.55 0.10
C ASN A 130 14.93 -8.50 -1.03
N VAL A 131 13.81 -7.81 -1.24
CA VAL A 131 13.73 -6.69 -2.20
C VAL A 131 14.15 -5.36 -1.57
N SER A 132 14.68 -4.46 -2.40
CA SER A 132 14.86 -3.04 -2.08
C SER A 132 13.63 -2.27 -2.59
N PRO A 133 12.56 -2.20 -1.78
CA PRO A 133 11.28 -1.67 -2.26
C PRO A 133 11.42 -0.23 -2.73
N PHE A 134 10.77 0.08 -3.84
CA PHE A 134 10.82 1.37 -4.52
C PHE A 134 12.20 1.76 -5.06
N ASN A 135 13.25 0.95 -4.85
CA ASN A 135 14.60 1.12 -5.42
C ASN A 135 15.13 2.56 -5.30
N LEU A 136 15.17 3.09 -4.08
CA LEU A 136 15.52 4.50 -3.80
C LEU A 136 16.94 4.87 -4.26
N GLU A 137 17.85 3.89 -4.34
CA GLU A 137 19.23 4.07 -4.81
C GLU A 137 19.31 4.51 -6.28
N ASN A 138 18.31 4.15 -7.09
CA ASN A 138 18.23 4.51 -8.50
C ASN A 138 17.19 5.61 -8.78
N LEU A 139 16.79 6.37 -7.76
CA LEU A 139 15.88 7.51 -7.91
C LEU A 139 16.59 8.63 -8.69
N THR A 140 16.07 9.02 -9.84
CA THR A 140 16.62 10.13 -10.62
C THR A 140 16.03 11.47 -10.20
N GLN A 141 16.74 12.55 -10.52
CA GLN A 141 16.31 13.91 -10.20
C GLN A 141 14.99 14.28 -10.88
N VAL A 142 14.69 13.69 -12.05
CA VAL A 142 13.51 14.01 -12.86
C VAL A 142 12.22 13.53 -12.19
N GLU A 143 12.22 12.37 -11.54
CA GLU A 143 11.03 11.85 -10.85
C GLU A 143 10.96 12.20 -9.35
N GLN A 144 12.02 12.73 -8.74
CA GLN A 144 12.12 12.82 -7.28
C GLN A 144 10.94 13.58 -6.64
N ALA A 145 10.54 14.73 -7.19
CA ALA A 145 9.42 15.51 -6.66
C ALA A 145 8.08 14.78 -6.83
N ALA A 146 7.84 14.22 -8.02
CA ALA A 146 6.64 13.44 -8.32
C ALA A 146 6.54 12.20 -7.41
N PHE A 147 7.66 11.52 -7.19
CA PHE A 147 7.77 10.36 -6.33
C PHE A 147 7.45 10.69 -4.87
N GLN A 148 7.93 11.82 -4.34
CA GLN A 148 7.57 12.27 -3.00
C GLN A 148 6.07 12.59 -2.87
N GLU A 149 5.47 13.27 -3.86
CA GLU A 149 4.02 13.56 -3.85
C GLU A 149 3.20 12.26 -3.89
N LEU A 150 3.55 11.32 -4.77
CA LEU A 150 2.84 10.05 -4.88
C LEU A 150 3.06 9.14 -3.67
N LEU A 151 4.23 9.15 -3.01
CA LEU A 151 4.45 8.41 -1.77
C LEU A 151 3.49 8.90 -0.67
N LEU A 152 3.37 10.22 -0.51
CA LEU A 152 2.45 10.79 0.47
C LEU A 152 0.98 10.52 0.09
N ASP A 153 0.62 10.69 -1.18
CA ASP A 153 -0.76 10.45 -1.64
C ASP A 153 -1.16 8.97 -1.48
N GLY A 154 -0.27 8.05 -1.87
CA GLY A 154 -0.45 6.62 -1.70
C GLY A 154 -0.57 6.23 -0.22
N ALA A 155 0.33 6.72 0.63
CA ALA A 155 0.29 6.46 2.07
C ALA A 155 -1.03 6.93 2.69
N ARG A 156 -1.44 8.16 2.39
CA ARG A 156 -2.69 8.75 2.84
C ARG A 156 -3.90 7.98 2.34
N SER A 157 -3.93 7.61 1.05
CA SER A 157 -5.01 6.84 0.44
C SER A 157 -5.16 5.47 1.11
N HIS A 158 -4.08 4.73 1.29
CA HIS A 158 -4.11 3.45 1.99
C HIS A 158 -4.57 3.58 3.44
N TYR A 159 -3.99 4.54 4.17
CA TYR A 159 -4.30 4.74 5.59
C TYR A 159 -5.79 5.04 5.81
N TRP A 160 -6.33 6.05 5.11
CA TRP A 160 -7.73 6.43 5.30
C TRP A 160 -8.69 5.40 4.74
N THR A 161 -8.33 4.69 3.65
CA THR A 161 -9.14 3.55 3.19
C THR A 161 -9.25 2.49 4.28
N MET A 162 -8.14 2.12 4.91
CA MET A 162 -8.15 1.12 5.99
C MET A 162 -8.93 1.62 7.21
N ARG A 163 -8.71 2.86 7.64
CA ARG A 163 -9.41 3.43 8.80
C ARG A 163 -10.92 3.55 8.60
N MET A 164 -11.37 3.82 7.36
CA MET A 164 -12.79 3.90 7.00
C MET A 164 -13.43 2.53 6.76
N ASP A 165 -12.64 1.45 6.76
CA ASP A 165 -13.13 0.11 6.50
C ASP A 165 -13.50 -0.63 7.81
N PRO A 166 -14.75 -1.08 7.99
CA PRO A 166 -15.17 -1.85 9.16
C PRO A 166 -14.32 -3.10 9.44
N MET A 167 -13.76 -3.74 8.40
CA MET A 167 -12.92 -4.93 8.58
C MET A 167 -11.65 -4.64 9.37
N THR A 168 -11.02 -3.48 9.16
CA THR A 168 -9.84 -3.07 9.94
C THR A 168 -10.18 -3.03 11.44
N HIS A 169 -11.36 -2.54 11.81
CA HIS A 169 -11.80 -2.47 13.21
C HIS A 169 -12.12 -3.84 13.80
N LEU A 170 -12.64 -4.77 12.99
CA LEU A 170 -12.83 -6.16 13.43
C LEU A 170 -11.49 -6.87 13.65
N ILE A 171 -10.49 -6.59 12.80
CA ILE A 171 -9.12 -7.10 12.96
C ILE A 171 -8.50 -6.58 14.25
N LEU A 172 -8.58 -5.26 14.49
CA LEU A 172 -8.04 -4.64 15.71
C LEU A 172 -8.72 -5.15 16.98
N LYS A 173 -10.00 -5.55 16.91
CA LYS A 173 -10.74 -6.17 18.03
C LYS A 173 -10.49 -7.68 18.19
N GLY A 174 -9.76 -8.31 17.28
CA GLY A 174 -9.57 -9.76 17.29
C GLY A 174 -10.87 -10.54 17.08
N GLU A 175 -11.80 -10.05 16.25
CA GLU A 175 -13.11 -10.68 16.02
C GLU A 175 -12.99 -11.86 15.02
N VAL A 176 -12.33 -12.94 15.46
CA VAL A 176 -11.96 -14.12 14.64
C VAL A 176 -13.14 -14.73 13.88
N VAL A 177 -14.35 -14.75 14.47
CA VAL A 177 -15.54 -15.35 13.83
C VAL A 177 -16.01 -14.55 12.61
N LYS A 178 -15.69 -13.25 12.54
CA LYS A 178 -16.16 -12.34 11.49
C LYS A 178 -15.09 -12.04 10.45
N VAL A 179 -13.85 -12.49 10.66
CA VAL A 179 -12.71 -12.23 9.77
C VAL A 179 -12.09 -13.55 9.37
N ASN A 180 -12.23 -13.93 8.10
CA ASN A 180 -11.53 -15.08 7.57
C ASN A 180 -10.03 -14.77 7.37
N ASP A 181 -9.23 -15.82 7.25
CA ASP A 181 -7.78 -15.75 7.09
C ASP A 181 -7.33 -14.99 5.83
N ARG A 182 -7.97 -15.21 4.69
CA ARG A 182 -7.67 -14.49 3.43
C ARG A 182 -7.85 -12.98 3.60
N THR A 183 -8.94 -12.57 4.25
CA THR A 183 -9.19 -11.17 4.58
C THR A 183 -8.12 -10.65 5.53
N ALA A 184 -7.81 -11.37 6.62
CA ALA A 184 -6.77 -10.94 7.56
C ALA A 184 -5.41 -10.75 6.85
N LEU A 185 -5.00 -11.70 6.00
CA LEU A 185 -3.76 -11.61 5.23
C LEU A 185 -3.76 -10.43 4.25
N ALA A 186 -4.88 -10.14 3.58
CA ALA A 186 -4.99 -8.99 2.69
C ALA A 186 -4.79 -7.65 3.41
N TYR A 187 -5.37 -7.47 4.61
CA TYR A 187 -5.16 -6.26 5.42
C TYR A 187 -3.75 -6.21 6.00
N GLY A 188 -3.19 -7.35 6.41
CA GLY A 188 -1.79 -7.44 6.83
C GLY A 188 -0.83 -7.00 5.73
N ARG A 189 -1.09 -7.39 4.47
CA ARG A 189 -0.30 -6.96 3.32
C ARG A 189 -0.42 -5.46 3.08
N ARG A 190 -1.63 -4.90 3.12
CA ARG A 190 -1.85 -3.44 3.01
C ARG A 190 -1.11 -2.67 4.11
N ALA A 191 -1.13 -3.17 5.34
CA ALA A 191 -0.39 -2.57 6.46
C ALA A 191 1.12 -2.59 6.22
N VAL A 192 1.69 -3.70 5.70
CA VAL A 192 3.11 -3.78 5.34
C VAL A 192 3.47 -2.79 4.22
N ILE A 193 2.66 -2.71 3.16
CA ILE A 193 2.87 -1.75 2.07
C ILE A 193 2.87 -0.31 2.62
N LEU A 194 1.85 0.04 3.41
CA LEU A 194 1.76 1.37 4.01
C LEU A 194 2.95 1.70 4.90
N GLN A 195 3.38 0.77 5.77
CA GLN A 195 4.58 0.98 6.59
C GLN A 195 5.83 1.26 5.76
N ASN A 196 6.00 0.59 4.62
CA ASN A 196 7.13 0.83 3.73
C ASN A 196 7.01 2.16 2.98
N LEU A 197 5.81 2.56 2.55
CA LEU A 197 5.56 3.89 1.98
C LEU A 197 5.93 4.99 2.98
N LEU A 198 5.52 4.86 4.24
CA LEU A 198 5.83 5.81 5.32
C LEU A 198 7.33 5.89 5.61
N GLN A 199 8.02 4.74 5.62
CA GLN A 199 9.48 4.69 5.79
C GLN A 199 10.21 5.37 4.63
N ALA A 200 9.82 5.09 3.39
CA ALA A 200 10.39 5.73 2.20
C ALA A 200 10.14 7.25 2.20
N LEU A 201 8.93 7.67 2.57
CA LEU A 201 8.58 9.08 2.69
C LEU A 201 9.42 9.78 3.76
N ASN A 202 9.58 9.18 4.95
CA ASN A 202 10.41 9.75 6.01
C ASN A 202 11.89 9.82 5.60
N HIS A 203 12.39 8.83 4.85
CA HIS A 203 13.77 8.85 4.34
C HIS A 203 14.00 10.02 3.36
N LEU A 204 13.06 10.26 2.44
CA LEU A 204 13.23 11.27 1.38
C LEU A 204 12.80 12.69 1.76
N ALA A 205 11.73 12.81 2.56
CA ALA A 205 11.09 14.08 2.88
C ALA A 205 11.07 14.37 4.39
N GLY A 206 11.64 13.49 5.24
CA GLY A 206 11.62 13.67 6.69
C GLY A 206 12.23 14.99 7.15
N ALA A 207 13.22 15.53 6.46
CA ALA A 207 13.79 16.84 6.80
C ALA A 207 12.83 18.02 6.55
N THR A 208 11.92 17.90 5.58
CA THR A 208 11.00 18.98 5.17
C THR A 208 9.65 18.94 5.89
N LEU A 209 9.34 17.84 6.56
CA LEU A 209 8.09 17.70 7.32
C LEU A 209 8.14 18.45 8.65
N SER A 210 7.03 19.11 8.99
CA SER A 210 6.86 19.75 10.30
C SER A 210 6.80 18.72 11.44
N PRO A 211 7.06 19.12 12.71
CA PRO A 211 6.95 18.21 13.86
C PRO A 211 5.57 17.55 14.01
N VAL A 212 4.49 18.29 13.68
CA VAL A 212 3.12 17.77 13.72
C VAL A 212 2.93 16.67 12.67
N GLN A 213 3.40 16.91 11.44
CA GLN A 213 3.33 15.93 10.36
C GLN A 213 4.14 14.66 10.65
N LYS A 214 5.33 14.80 11.27
CA LYS A 214 6.13 13.64 11.70
C LYS A 214 5.43 12.81 12.75
N THR A 215 4.84 13.47 13.74
CA THR A 215 4.04 12.79 14.78
C THR A 215 2.87 12.04 14.14
N GLU A 216 2.19 12.67 13.18
CA GLU A 216 1.08 12.05 12.47
C GLU A 216 1.51 10.83 11.63
N LEU A 217 2.61 10.93 10.86
CA LEU A 217 3.16 9.77 10.13
C LEU A 217 3.55 8.62 11.07
N GLN A 218 4.14 8.94 12.23
CA GLN A 218 4.48 7.95 13.23
C GLN A 218 3.22 7.28 13.81
N SER A 219 2.16 8.05 14.04
CA SER A 219 0.87 7.48 14.45
C SER A 219 0.34 6.52 13.39
N TRP A 220 0.35 6.89 12.11
CA TRP A 220 -0.11 6.01 11.03
C TRP A 220 0.73 4.72 10.96
N PHE A 221 2.04 4.81 11.20
CA PHE A 221 2.93 3.65 11.26
C PHE A 221 2.60 2.72 12.45
N ASN A 222 2.31 3.29 13.61
CA ASN A 222 1.93 2.55 14.82
C ASN A 222 0.58 1.86 14.64
N ASP A 223 -0.42 2.56 14.12
CA ASP A 223 -1.73 1.97 13.77
C ASP A 223 -1.58 0.75 12.87
N MET A 224 -0.67 0.80 11.88
CA MET A 224 -0.40 -0.36 11.01
C MET A 224 0.34 -1.50 11.71
N THR A 225 1.09 -1.21 12.77
CA THR A 225 1.68 -2.24 13.63
C THR A 225 0.56 -2.97 14.38
N GLU A 226 -0.38 -2.24 14.97
CA GLU A 226 -1.54 -2.83 15.65
C GLU A 226 -2.39 -3.68 14.70
N VAL A 227 -2.62 -3.22 13.47
CA VAL A 227 -3.33 -4.03 12.45
C VAL A 227 -2.59 -5.34 12.20
N ARG A 228 -1.26 -5.32 12.07
CA ARG A 228 -0.47 -6.54 11.84
C ARG A 228 -0.52 -7.48 13.04
N GLU A 229 -0.50 -6.96 14.26
CA GLU A 229 -0.67 -7.76 15.48
C GLU A 229 -2.07 -8.39 15.55
N GLY A 230 -3.12 -7.64 15.19
CA GLY A 230 -4.49 -8.15 15.03
C GLY A 230 -4.59 -9.28 14.01
N VAL A 231 -3.90 -9.15 12.88
CA VAL A 231 -3.79 -10.23 11.88
C VAL A 231 -3.08 -11.44 12.47
N SER A 232 -1.92 -11.27 13.12
CA SER A 232 -1.20 -12.36 13.78
C SER A 232 -2.08 -13.11 14.80
N TYR A 233 -2.89 -12.39 15.57
CA TYR A 233 -3.86 -12.97 16.50
C TYR A 233 -4.96 -13.77 15.80
N ILE A 234 -5.59 -13.21 14.76
CA ILE A 234 -6.61 -13.93 13.98
C ILE A 234 -6.04 -15.20 13.39
N MET A 235 -4.83 -15.14 12.82
CA MET A 235 -4.17 -16.31 12.25
C MET A 235 -3.86 -17.36 13.32
N TYR A 236 -3.38 -16.94 14.50
CA TYR A 236 -3.17 -17.87 15.60
C TYR A 236 -4.46 -18.58 16.00
N GLU A 237 -5.54 -17.83 16.26
CA GLU A 237 -6.79 -18.42 16.72
C GLU A 237 -7.45 -19.32 15.66
N THR A 238 -7.37 -18.96 14.39
CA THR A 238 -7.85 -19.77 13.27
C THR A 238 -7.11 -21.11 13.18
N TYR A 239 -5.78 -21.10 13.34
CA TYR A 239 -4.93 -22.28 13.15
C TYR A 239 -4.50 -22.97 14.46
N LYS A 240 -5.00 -22.53 15.63
CA LYS A 240 -4.51 -22.98 16.95
C LYS A 240 -4.50 -24.49 17.16
N GLN A 241 -5.48 -25.21 16.61
CA GLN A 241 -5.54 -26.67 16.72
C GLN A 241 -4.48 -27.38 15.87
N ALA A 242 -4.16 -26.82 14.70
CA ALA A 242 -3.08 -27.36 13.87
C ALA A 242 -1.72 -27.05 14.50
N ILE A 243 -1.53 -25.80 14.96
CA ILE A 243 -0.31 -25.35 15.65
C ILE A 243 -0.02 -26.21 16.88
N SER A 244 -1.03 -26.52 17.70
CA SER A 244 -0.83 -27.33 18.91
C SER A 244 -0.47 -28.78 18.62
N LYS A 245 -0.83 -29.31 17.45
CA LYS A 245 -0.54 -30.70 17.04
C LYS A 245 0.75 -30.84 16.24
N GLN A 246 1.07 -29.87 15.38
CA GLN A 246 2.10 -29.98 14.34
C GLN A 246 3.14 -28.85 14.39
N GLY A 247 2.97 -27.89 15.30
CA GLY A 247 3.85 -26.73 15.43
C GLY A 247 3.50 -25.59 14.48
N ILE A 248 4.11 -24.42 14.68
CA ILE A 248 3.79 -23.19 13.93
C ILE A 248 4.07 -23.29 12.42
N TYR A 249 5.05 -24.12 12.03
CA TYR A 249 5.43 -24.28 10.63
C TYR A 249 4.44 -25.14 9.83
N SER A 250 3.45 -25.75 10.47
CA SER A 250 2.37 -26.45 9.79
C SER A 250 1.30 -25.51 9.24
N MET A 251 1.39 -24.20 9.54
CA MET A 251 0.50 -23.19 8.95
C MET A 251 0.89 -22.96 7.50
N ASP A 252 0.01 -23.38 6.60
CA ASP A 252 0.14 -23.13 5.17
C ASP A 252 -0.32 -21.70 4.87
N LEU A 253 0.57 -20.74 5.13
CA LEU A 253 0.36 -19.33 4.85
C LEU A 253 1.05 -18.97 3.55
N GLU A 254 0.28 -18.93 2.47
CA GLU A 254 0.70 -18.35 1.21
C GLU A 254 0.47 -16.83 1.22
N GLY A 255 1.42 -16.06 0.72
CA GLY A 255 1.29 -14.60 0.62
C GLY A 255 2.59 -13.83 0.87
N CYS A 256 2.44 -12.55 1.23
CA CYS A 256 3.56 -11.62 1.44
C CYS A 256 4.60 -12.20 2.41
N PRO A 257 5.86 -12.45 1.97
CA PRO A 257 6.85 -13.11 2.81
C PRO A 257 7.14 -12.37 4.12
N ARG A 258 7.25 -11.03 4.07
CA ARG A 258 7.46 -10.20 5.27
C ARG A 258 6.30 -10.30 6.26
N LEU A 259 5.07 -10.40 5.76
CA LEU A 259 3.88 -10.59 6.59
C LEU A 259 3.90 -11.98 7.23
N VAL A 260 4.12 -13.03 6.44
CA VAL A 260 4.14 -14.42 6.94
C VAL A 260 5.25 -14.63 7.96
N GLU A 261 6.45 -14.10 7.71
CA GLU A 261 7.57 -14.13 8.67
C GLU A 261 7.23 -13.35 9.95
N GLY A 262 6.59 -12.18 9.82
CA GLY A 262 6.08 -11.40 10.95
C GLY A 262 5.08 -12.18 11.80
N ILE A 263 4.06 -12.77 11.17
CA ILE A 263 3.03 -13.60 11.85
C ILE A 263 3.70 -14.77 12.59
N ARG A 264 4.61 -15.48 11.92
CA ARG A 264 5.31 -16.62 12.53
C ARG A 264 6.15 -16.17 13.74
N SER A 265 6.87 -15.05 13.60
CA SER A 265 7.64 -14.46 14.69
C SER A 265 6.74 -14.07 15.86
N ASP A 266 5.67 -13.32 15.63
CA ASP A 266 4.76 -12.84 16.68
C ASP A 266 4.12 -13.99 17.45
N ILE A 267 3.66 -15.03 16.75
CA ILE A 267 3.09 -16.22 17.38
C ILE A 267 4.15 -16.97 18.18
N SER A 268 5.37 -17.16 17.63
CA SER A 268 6.45 -17.85 18.33
C SER A 268 6.90 -17.15 19.62
N LEU A 269 6.82 -15.81 19.64
CA LEU A 269 7.12 -14.97 20.80
C LEU A 269 5.94 -14.82 21.77
N GLY A 270 4.80 -15.48 21.49
CA GLY A 270 3.59 -15.39 22.31
C GLY A 270 2.87 -14.04 22.20
N LYS A 271 3.27 -13.17 21.27
CA LYS A 271 2.64 -11.87 20.98
C LYS A 271 1.36 -12.01 20.17
N GLY A 272 1.15 -13.14 19.50
CA GLY A 272 -0.13 -13.50 18.86
C GLY A 272 -1.29 -13.75 19.85
N ARG A 273 -1.15 -13.34 21.12
CA ARG A 273 -2.21 -13.32 22.14
C ARG A 273 -2.49 -11.85 22.47
N ILE A 274 -3.43 -11.22 21.78
CA ILE A 274 -3.91 -9.91 22.21
C ILE A 274 -4.58 -10.14 23.57
N GLN A 275 -4.01 -9.55 24.64
CA GLN A 275 -4.77 -9.37 25.86
C GLN A 275 -5.86 -8.36 25.53
N LEU A 276 -7.06 -8.86 25.26
CA LEU A 276 -8.24 -8.00 25.22
C LEU A 276 -8.40 -7.49 26.66
N GLU A 277 -8.09 -6.23 26.90
CA GLU A 277 -8.46 -5.57 28.15
C GLU A 277 -9.97 -5.75 28.35
N LYS A 278 -10.34 -6.26 29.53
CA LYS A 278 -11.73 -6.54 29.92
C LYS A 278 -12.49 -5.26 30.22
#